data_AF-A0A1W6Z0A7-F1
#
_entry.id   AF-A0A1W6Z0A7-F1
#
_cell.length_a   1.000
_cell.length_b   1.000
_cell.length_c   1.000
_cell.angle_alpha   90.00
_cell.angle_beta   90.00
_cell.angle_gamma   90.00
#
_symmetry.space_group_name_H-M   'P 1'
#
loop_
_entity.id
_entity.type
_entity.pdbx_description
1 polymer ?
#
loop_
_entity_poly.entity_id
_entity_poly.type
_entity_poly.pdbx_seq_one_letter_code
_entity_poly.pdbx_strand_id
1 'polypeptide(L)'
;MDIKTLEALGVSVEDLSDRIVDQAVDALLSSTGFNPDTEEETRYESRFKREIEARIQKAVDEKIAALAEVHLIPRVGELIESANMVKTNQWGESKSPPMTFKEYIAHRAEVYMSEDVDFHGKSKQECKDSYNWRSCGPRLTVLMQMYIRDTLEKHAKAAVNDVNKAIAKNIEKAAKDAITAAAAAVKVQATA
;
A
#
# COMPACT_ATOMS: atom_id res chain seq x y z
N MET A 1 27.12 -46.98 -34.13
CA MET A 1 27.41 -46.59 -35.53
C MET A 1 28.84 -46.12 -35.58
N ASP A 2 29.57 -46.49 -36.63
CA ASP A 2 31.02 -46.26 -36.76
C ASP A 2 31.27 -44.85 -37.35
N ILE A 3 32.29 -44.12 -36.89
CA ILE A 3 32.53 -42.70 -37.26
C ILE A 3 32.61 -42.50 -38.79
N LYS A 4 33.16 -43.50 -39.49
CA LYS A 4 33.30 -43.51 -40.96
C LYS A 4 31.97 -43.58 -41.71
N THR A 5 30.91 -44.05 -41.08
CA THR A 5 29.55 -44.08 -41.68
C THR A 5 28.81 -42.76 -41.55
N LEU A 6 29.22 -41.88 -40.63
CA LEU A 6 28.64 -40.56 -40.42
C LEU A 6 29.22 -39.51 -41.37
N GLU A 7 30.52 -39.56 -41.65
CA GLU A 7 31.16 -38.73 -42.68
C GLU A 7 30.60 -39.03 -44.09
N ALA A 8 30.25 -40.29 -44.38
CA ALA A 8 29.64 -40.71 -45.64
C ALA A 8 28.21 -40.17 -45.84
N LEU A 9 27.55 -39.73 -44.77
CA LEU A 9 26.23 -39.08 -44.78
C LEU A 9 26.34 -37.54 -44.86
N GLY A 10 27.56 -36.99 -44.99
CA GLY A 10 27.79 -35.56 -45.15
C GLY A 10 27.68 -34.76 -43.86
N VAL A 11 27.82 -35.39 -42.69
CA VAL A 11 27.80 -34.72 -41.38
C VAL A 11 29.20 -34.79 -40.79
N SER A 12 29.81 -33.64 -40.51
CA SER A 12 31.12 -33.57 -39.85
C SER A 12 31.01 -33.92 -38.36
N VAL A 13 32.14 -34.22 -37.72
CA VAL A 13 32.18 -34.53 -36.28
C VAL A 13 31.80 -33.29 -35.45
N GLU A 14 32.15 -32.11 -35.94
CA GLU A 14 31.78 -30.81 -35.38
C GLU A 14 30.27 -30.59 -35.47
N ASP A 15 29.65 -30.81 -36.64
CA ASP A 15 28.19 -30.68 -36.82
C ASP A 15 27.42 -31.66 -35.92
N LEU A 16 27.95 -32.86 -35.74
CA LEU A 16 27.34 -33.85 -34.85
C LEU A 16 27.45 -33.41 -33.39
N SER A 17 28.58 -32.81 -33.00
CA SER A 17 28.81 -32.32 -31.65
C SER A 17 27.87 -31.17 -31.32
N ASP A 18 27.72 -30.19 -32.22
CA ASP A 18 26.81 -29.07 -32.04
C ASP A 18 25.35 -29.54 -31.94
N ARG A 19 24.94 -30.50 -32.78
CA ARG A 19 23.58 -31.06 -32.72
C ARG A 19 23.31 -31.85 -31.44
N ILE A 20 24.32 -32.53 -30.88
CA ILE A 20 24.20 -33.21 -29.59
C ILE A 20 24.04 -32.19 -28.47
N VAL A 21 24.82 -31.10 -28.50
CA VAL A 21 24.72 -30.01 -27.53
C VAL A 21 23.36 -29.33 -27.62
N ASP A 22 22.90 -29.00 -28.82
CA ASP A 22 21.58 -28.38 -29.04
C ASP A 22 20.45 -29.28 -28.53
N GLN A 23 20.49 -30.58 -28.84
CA GLN A 23 19.47 -31.52 -28.36
C GLN A 23 19.49 -31.65 -26.83
N ALA A 24 20.67 -31.66 -26.21
CA ALA A 24 20.81 -31.72 -24.76
C ALA A 24 20.29 -30.45 -24.08
N VAL A 25 20.58 -29.28 -24.65
CA VAL A 25 20.06 -27.99 -24.20
C VAL A 25 18.54 -27.94 -24.37
N ASP A 26 18.02 -28.38 -25.50
CA ASP A 26 16.61 -28.36 -25.84
C ASP A 26 15.78 -29.30 -24.95
N ALA A 27 16.34 -30.45 -24.58
CA ALA A 27 15.78 -31.37 -23.60
C ALA A 27 15.78 -30.82 -22.16
N LEU A 28 16.73 -29.93 -21.83
CA LEU A 28 16.84 -29.32 -20.51
C LEU A 28 15.97 -28.06 -20.37
N LEU A 29 15.81 -27.31 -21.46
CA LEU A 29 15.02 -26.07 -21.52
C LEU A 29 13.54 -26.29 -21.81
N SER A 30 13.15 -27.50 -22.24
CA SER A 30 11.77 -27.84 -22.59
C SER A 30 11.27 -29.08 -21.86
N SER A 31 9.99 -29.09 -21.52
CA SER A 31 9.26 -30.26 -21.01
C SER A 31 8.08 -30.52 -21.93
N THR A 32 7.81 -31.78 -22.27
CA THR A 32 6.58 -32.15 -22.95
C THR A 32 5.46 -32.33 -21.92
N GLY A 33 4.24 -31.94 -22.29
CA GLY A 33 3.05 -32.11 -21.47
C GLY A 33 1.80 -32.16 -22.35
N PHE A 34 0.68 -32.58 -21.77
CA PHE A 34 -0.59 -32.67 -22.48
C PHE A 34 -1.40 -31.37 -22.30
N ASN A 35 -1.85 -30.75 -23.40
CA ASN A 35 -2.74 -29.60 -23.32
C ASN A 35 -4.21 -30.07 -23.31
N PRO A 36 -4.96 -29.88 -22.21
CA PRO A 36 -6.34 -30.35 -22.10
C PRO A 36 -7.32 -29.63 -23.04
N ASP A 37 -6.98 -28.45 -23.57
CA ASP A 37 -7.88 -27.67 -24.43
C ASP A 37 -7.75 -28.01 -25.92
N THR A 38 -6.60 -28.54 -26.35
CA THR A 38 -6.32 -28.89 -27.76
C THR A 38 -6.11 -30.38 -27.97
N GLU A 39 -6.14 -31.19 -26.91
CA GLU A 39 -5.90 -32.65 -26.90
C GLU A 39 -4.57 -33.07 -27.55
N GLU A 40 -3.60 -32.16 -27.65
CA GLU A 40 -2.31 -32.38 -28.29
C GLU A 40 -1.15 -32.32 -27.29
N GLU A 41 -0.10 -33.10 -27.57
CA GLU A 41 1.18 -32.96 -26.88
C GLU A 41 1.79 -31.60 -27.22
N THR A 42 1.98 -30.79 -26.19
CA THR A 42 2.50 -29.44 -26.32
C THR A 42 3.81 -29.31 -25.57
N ARG A 43 4.69 -28.50 -26.12
CA ARG A 43 6.00 -28.23 -25.57
C ARG A 43 5.91 -27.04 -24.61
N TYR A 44 6.20 -27.29 -23.34
CA TYR A 44 6.26 -26.27 -22.30
C TYR A 44 7.70 -25.89 -22.01
N GLU A 45 7.92 -24.64 -21.61
CA GLU A 45 9.20 -24.22 -21.07
C GLU A 45 9.49 -24.91 -19.74
N SER A 46 10.71 -25.41 -19.58
CA SER A 46 11.11 -26.07 -18.34
C SER A 46 11.15 -25.08 -17.18
N ARG A 47 10.98 -25.59 -15.96
CA ARG A 47 11.15 -24.79 -14.73
C ARG A 47 12.52 -24.13 -14.66
N PHE A 48 13.54 -24.80 -15.18
CA PHE A 48 14.90 -24.31 -15.23
C PHE A 48 15.04 -23.06 -16.13
N LYS A 49 14.42 -23.08 -17.32
CA LYS A 49 14.40 -21.92 -18.22
C LYS A 49 13.73 -20.71 -17.56
N ARG A 50 12.56 -20.92 -16.94
CA ARG A 50 11.82 -19.87 -16.23
C ARG A 50 12.60 -19.27 -15.06
N GLU A 51 13.29 -20.10 -14.28
CA GLU A 51 14.11 -19.61 -13.16
C GLU A 51 15.33 -18.81 -13.63
N ILE A 52 15.96 -19.21 -14.75
CA ILE A 52 17.06 -18.46 -15.36
C ILE A 52 16.56 -17.11 -15.86
N GLU A 53 15.48 -17.09 -16.62
CA GLU A 53 14.90 -15.85 -17.15
C GLU A 53 14.49 -14.91 -16.02
N ALA A 54 13.85 -15.43 -14.96
CA ALA A 54 13.51 -14.65 -13.78
C ALA A 54 14.75 -14.06 -13.07
N ARG A 55 15.85 -14.84 -12.98
CA ARG A 55 17.12 -14.34 -12.42
C ARG A 55 17.76 -13.27 -13.29
N ILE A 56 17.75 -13.45 -14.61
CA ILE A 56 18.28 -12.47 -15.56
C ILE A 56 17.46 -11.18 -15.48
N GLN A 57 16.13 -11.29 -15.51
CA GLN A 57 15.23 -10.16 -15.37
C GLN A 57 15.49 -9.39 -14.07
N LYS A 58 15.56 -10.11 -12.94
CA LYS A 58 15.86 -9.50 -11.64
C LYS A 58 17.20 -8.76 -11.64
N ALA A 59 18.25 -9.36 -12.21
CA ALA A 59 19.57 -8.73 -12.29
C ALA A 59 19.56 -7.48 -13.19
N VAL A 60 18.82 -7.51 -14.30
CA VAL A 60 18.65 -6.37 -15.20
C VAL A 60 17.88 -5.25 -14.49
N ASP A 61 16.76 -5.57 -13.83
CA ASP A 61 15.94 -4.62 -13.10
C ASP A 61 16.74 -3.94 -11.98
N GLU A 62 17.53 -4.70 -11.22
CA GLU A 62 18.42 -4.16 -10.19
C GLU A 62 19.46 -3.20 -10.76
N LYS A 63 20.04 -3.51 -11.93
CA LYS A 63 21.00 -2.62 -12.60
C LYS A 63 20.35 -1.36 -13.15
N ILE A 64 19.15 -1.47 -13.72
CA ILE A 64 18.38 -0.32 -14.19
C ILE A 64 18.00 0.58 -13.02
N ALA A 65 17.52 0.00 -11.92
CA ALA A 65 17.19 0.75 -10.71
C ALA A 65 18.40 1.50 -10.15
N ALA A 66 19.56 0.84 -10.04
CA ALA A 66 20.79 1.47 -9.58
C ALA A 66 21.23 2.64 -10.49
N LEU A 67 21.13 2.48 -11.81
CA LEU A 67 21.42 3.57 -12.76
C LEU A 67 20.42 4.72 -12.65
N ALA A 68 19.14 4.41 -12.43
CA ALA A 68 18.11 5.41 -12.22
C ALA A 68 18.35 6.22 -10.94
N GLU A 69 18.76 5.58 -9.83
CA GLU A 69 19.10 6.26 -8.58
C GLU A 69 20.28 7.22 -8.73
N VAL A 70 21.31 6.85 -9.49
CA VAL A 70 22.50 7.69 -9.67
C VAL A 70 22.25 8.85 -10.63
N HIS A 71 21.46 8.66 -11.69
CA HIS A 71 21.37 9.63 -12.78
C HIS A 71 20.01 10.27 -12.99
N LEU A 72 18.91 9.52 -12.80
CA LEU A 72 17.56 10.01 -13.08
C LEU A 72 16.98 10.72 -11.86
N ILE A 73 17.05 10.13 -10.67
CA ILE A 73 16.47 10.72 -9.45
C ILE A 73 17.05 12.11 -9.15
N PRO A 74 18.38 12.33 -9.19
CA PRO A 74 18.94 13.66 -8.91
C PRO A 74 18.50 14.70 -9.94
N ARG A 75 18.49 14.33 -11.23
CA ARG A 75 18.07 15.24 -12.32
C ARG A 75 16.60 15.58 -12.24
N VAL A 76 15.74 14.63 -11.89
CA VAL A 76 14.31 14.89 -11.68
C VAL A 76 14.12 15.82 -10.48
N GLY A 77 14.88 15.62 -9.40
CA GLY A 77 14.91 16.54 -8.25
C GLY A 77 15.31 17.96 -8.66
N GLU A 78 16.41 18.12 -9.40
CA GLU A 78 16.88 19.42 -9.90
C GLU A 78 15.86 20.10 -10.84
N LEU A 79 15.22 19.33 -11.74
CA LEU A 79 14.20 19.85 -12.64
C LEU A 79 12.93 20.29 -11.91
N ILE A 80 12.53 19.56 -10.86
CA ILE A 80 11.38 19.94 -10.02
C ILE A 80 11.70 21.19 -9.20
N GLU A 81 12.91 21.26 -8.63
CA GLU A 81 13.31 22.42 -7.81
C GLU A 81 13.55 23.69 -8.62
N SER A 82 14.07 23.56 -9.85
CA SER A 82 14.25 24.67 -10.78
C SER A 82 12.98 25.09 -11.53
N ALA A 83 11.87 24.35 -11.37
CA ALA A 83 10.61 24.71 -11.98
C ALA A 83 10.08 26.02 -11.39
N ASN A 84 9.90 27.03 -12.25
CA ASN A 84 9.35 28.31 -11.86
C ASN A 84 7.82 28.23 -11.74
N MET A 85 7.32 28.18 -10.52
CA MET A 85 5.89 28.03 -10.22
C MET A 85 5.23 29.41 -10.14
N VAL A 86 4.83 29.95 -11.29
CA VAL A 86 4.11 31.24 -11.36
C VAL A 86 2.62 30.99 -11.57
N LYS A 87 1.78 31.59 -10.73
CA LYS A 87 0.33 31.63 -10.98
C LYS A 87 0.08 32.56 -12.16
N THR A 88 -0.41 32.02 -13.27
CA THR A 88 -0.82 32.82 -14.44
C THR A 88 -2.32 33.11 -14.40
N ASN A 89 -2.75 34.11 -15.17
CA ASN A 89 -4.16 34.28 -15.51
C ASN A 89 -4.56 33.33 -16.66
N GLN A 90 -5.83 33.38 -17.09
CA GLN A 90 -6.35 32.59 -18.22
C GLN A 90 -5.66 32.93 -19.56
N TRP A 91 -4.83 33.97 -19.60
CA TRP A 91 -4.13 34.48 -20.78
C TRP A 91 -2.59 34.35 -20.66
N GLY A 92 -2.08 33.71 -19.60
CA GLY A 92 -0.65 33.43 -19.42
C GLY A 92 0.16 34.53 -18.71
N GLU A 93 -0.45 35.64 -18.27
CA GLU A 93 0.28 36.70 -17.56
C GLU A 93 0.52 36.35 -16.09
N SER A 94 1.72 36.65 -15.59
CA SER A 94 2.14 36.38 -14.21
C SER A 94 1.35 37.21 -13.20
N LYS A 95 0.63 36.55 -12.29
CA LYS A 95 -0.11 37.18 -11.17
C LYS A 95 0.55 37.01 -9.81
N SER A 96 1.55 36.15 -9.70
CA SER A 96 2.32 35.95 -8.46
C SER A 96 3.81 36.16 -8.73
N PRO A 97 4.59 36.46 -7.69
CA PRO A 97 6.04 36.34 -7.75
C PRO A 97 6.46 34.93 -8.21
N PRO A 98 7.61 34.79 -8.88
CA PRO A 98 8.21 33.48 -9.13
C PRO A 98 8.55 32.81 -7.81
N MET A 99 8.17 31.55 -7.68
CA MET A 99 8.44 30.73 -6.50
C MET A 99 8.92 29.35 -6.96
N THR A 100 9.78 28.75 -6.16
CA THR A 100 10.23 27.37 -6.35
C THR A 100 9.11 26.38 -6.04
N PHE A 101 9.25 25.13 -6.46
CA PHE A 101 8.27 24.09 -6.14
C PHE A 101 8.03 23.92 -4.63
N LYS A 102 9.09 23.97 -3.81
CA LYS A 102 8.99 23.86 -2.34
C LYS A 102 8.18 25.01 -1.74
N GLU A 103 8.50 26.24 -2.15
CA GLU A 103 7.79 27.44 -1.70
C GLU A 103 6.33 27.42 -2.15
N TYR A 104 6.05 26.96 -3.37
CA TYR A 104 4.70 26.84 -3.88
C TYR A 104 3.87 25.82 -3.08
N ILE A 105 4.43 24.65 -2.74
CA ILE A 105 3.75 23.65 -1.90
C ILE A 105 3.49 24.23 -0.50
N ALA A 106 4.48 24.89 0.10
CA ALA A 106 4.35 25.51 1.42
C ALA A 106 3.27 26.60 1.42
N HIS A 107 3.30 27.50 0.44
CA HIS A 107 2.29 28.53 0.25
C HIS A 107 0.89 27.94 0.04
N ARG A 108 0.76 26.87 -0.76
CA ARG A 108 -0.53 26.22 -0.98
C ARG A 108 -1.07 25.58 0.33
N ALA A 109 -0.19 25.00 1.13
CA ALA A 109 -0.55 24.45 2.44
C ALA A 109 -0.98 25.55 3.41
N GLU A 110 -0.24 26.66 3.47
CA GLU A 110 -0.57 27.82 4.29
C GLU A 110 -1.92 28.41 3.90
N VAL A 111 -2.18 28.62 2.61
CA VAL A 111 -3.48 29.10 2.12
C VAL A 111 -4.60 28.15 2.51
N TYR A 112 -4.41 26.84 2.34
CA TYR A 112 -5.43 25.85 2.71
C TYR A 112 -5.70 25.83 4.22
N MET A 113 -4.67 25.93 5.05
CA MET A 113 -4.79 25.91 6.53
C MET A 113 -5.37 27.21 7.10
N SER A 114 -5.07 28.34 6.45
CA SER A 114 -5.53 29.67 6.85
C SER A 114 -6.90 30.04 6.28
N GLU A 115 -7.40 29.29 5.29
CA GLU A 115 -8.70 29.53 4.69
C GLU A 115 -9.82 29.44 5.73
N ASP A 116 -10.72 30.41 5.70
CA ASP A 116 -11.92 30.41 6.52
C ASP A 116 -12.88 29.29 6.10
N VAL A 117 -13.33 28.51 7.07
CA VAL A 117 -14.22 27.36 6.86
C VAL A 117 -15.44 27.44 7.76
N ASP A 118 -16.47 26.66 7.44
CA ASP A 118 -17.62 26.46 8.31
C ASP A 118 -17.27 25.53 9.49
N PHE A 119 -18.24 25.32 10.39
CA PHE A 119 -18.12 24.43 11.54
C PHE A 119 -17.89 22.96 11.21
N HIS A 120 -18.00 22.57 9.93
CA HIS A 120 -17.67 21.24 9.41
C HIS A 120 -16.28 21.18 8.77
N GLY A 121 -15.52 22.28 8.76
CA GLY A 121 -14.21 22.36 8.14
C GLY A 121 -14.23 22.56 6.62
N LYS A 122 -15.37 22.99 6.05
CA LYS A 122 -15.54 23.19 4.61
C LYS A 122 -15.49 24.67 4.23
N SER A 123 -14.74 24.98 3.19
CA SER A 123 -14.77 26.30 2.57
C SER A 123 -16.15 26.57 1.94
N LYS A 124 -16.39 27.84 1.61
CA LYS A 124 -17.63 28.25 0.93
C LYS A 124 -17.83 27.55 -0.42
N GLN A 125 -16.74 27.19 -1.11
CA GLN A 125 -16.78 26.49 -2.40
C GLN A 125 -17.08 25.00 -2.24
N GLU A 126 -16.63 24.39 -1.14
CA GLU A 126 -16.85 22.98 -0.81
C GLU A 126 -18.24 22.74 -0.18
N CYS A 127 -18.88 23.79 0.32
CA CYS A 127 -20.19 23.70 0.94
C CYS A 127 -21.29 23.60 -0.13
N LYS A 128 -22.10 22.53 -0.06
CA LYS A 128 -23.26 22.35 -0.94
C LYS A 128 -24.32 23.43 -0.76
N ASP A 129 -24.42 23.99 0.44
CA ASP A 129 -25.32 25.12 0.77
C ASP A 129 -24.48 26.39 1.00
N SER A 130 -23.96 26.93 -0.09
CA SER A 130 -23.12 28.15 -0.05
C SER A 130 -23.87 29.41 0.41
N TYR A 131 -25.21 29.39 0.40
CA TYR A 131 -26.04 30.55 0.76
C TYR A 131 -26.11 30.74 2.28
N ASN A 132 -26.20 29.65 3.04
CA ASN A 132 -26.21 29.68 4.51
C ASN A 132 -24.82 29.51 5.14
N TRP A 133 -23.77 29.45 4.32
CA TRP A 133 -22.40 29.28 4.79
C TRP A 133 -21.97 30.45 5.67
N ARG A 134 -21.37 30.14 6.83
CA ARG A 134 -20.81 31.12 7.76
C ARG A 134 -19.37 30.73 8.11
N SER A 135 -18.48 31.70 8.14
CA SER A 135 -17.10 31.50 8.60
C SER A 135 -17.11 31.21 10.10
N CYS A 136 -16.44 30.13 10.48
CA CYS A 136 -16.15 29.74 11.87
C CYS A 136 -14.66 29.92 12.21
N GLY A 137 -13.89 30.53 11.31
CA GLY A 137 -12.46 30.82 11.46
C GLY A 137 -11.57 29.92 10.59
N PRO A 138 -10.24 30.00 10.81
CA PRO A 138 -9.26 29.30 9.98
C PRO A 138 -9.40 27.78 10.05
N ARG A 139 -9.24 27.11 8.90
CA ARG A 139 -9.38 25.66 8.73
C ARG A 139 -8.63 24.87 9.77
N LEU A 140 -7.36 25.20 10.01
CA LEU A 140 -6.53 24.49 11.00
C LEU A 140 -7.17 24.54 12.40
N THR A 141 -7.66 25.71 12.81
CA THR A 141 -8.25 25.90 14.15
C THR A 141 -9.54 25.09 14.29
N VAL A 142 -10.42 25.18 13.29
CA VAL A 142 -11.70 24.47 13.31
C VAL A 142 -11.49 22.95 13.32
N LEU A 143 -10.62 22.43 12.44
CA LEU A 143 -10.34 21.00 12.37
C LEU A 143 -9.66 20.49 13.65
N MET A 144 -8.76 21.26 14.25
CA MET A 144 -8.15 20.90 15.55
C MET A 144 -9.20 20.84 16.65
N GLN A 145 -10.11 21.82 16.72
CA GLN A 145 -11.20 21.82 17.70
C GLN A 145 -12.13 20.62 17.52
N MET A 146 -12.49 20.30 16.27
CA MET A 146 -13.30 19.10 15.96
C MET A 146 -12.57 17.82 16.41
N TYR A 147 -11.29 17.68 16.06
CA TYR A 147 -10.50 16.52 16.46
C TYR A 147 -10.42 16.37 17.98
N ILE A 148 -10.15 17.45 18.71
CA ILE A 148 -10.09 17.45 20.17
C ILE A 148 -11.45 17.06 20.77
N ARG A 149 -12.53 17.64 20.26
CA ARG A 149 -13.89 17.32 20.74
C ARG A 149 -14.22 15.85 20.51
N ASP A 150 -14.00 15.35 19.31
CA ASP A 150 -14.39 13.99 18.92
C ASP A 150 -13.53 12.94 19.66
N THR A 151 -12.23 13.23 19.86
CA THR A 151 -11.35 12.37 20.67
C THR A 151 -11.76 12.37 22.14
N LEU A 152 -12.01 13.54 22.74
CA LEU A 152 -12.47 13.64 24.12
C LEU A 152 -13.81 12.91 24.33
N GLU A 153 -14.76 13.08 23.41
CA GLU A 153 -16.06 12.40 23.48
C GLU A 153 -15.89 10.88 23.43
N LYS A 154 -15.04 10.38 22.53
CA LYS A 154 -14.74 8.95 22.41
C LYS A 154 -14.10 8.41 23.70
N HIS A 155 -13.12 9.11 24.25
CA HIS A 155 -12.45 8.71 25.49
C HIS A 155 -13.39 8.78 26.70
N ALA A 156 -14.24 9.80 26.80
CA ALA A 156 -15.23 9.92 27.86
C ALA A 156 -16.27 8.78 27.81
N LYS A 157 -16.80 8.47 26.61
CA LYS A 157 -17.72 7.34 26.41
C LYS A 157 -17.07 6.00 26.77
N ALA A 158 -15.81 5.80 26.39
CA ALA A 158 -15.06 4.59 26.75
C ALA A 158 -14.89 4.47 28.28
N ALA A 159 -14.49 5.56 28.95
CA ALA A 159 -14.32 5.58 30.40
C ALA A 159 -15.63 5.26 31.15
N VAL A 160 -16.76 5.85 30.74
CA VAL A 160 -18.08 5.55 31.33
C VAL A 160 -18.45 4.08 31.13
N ASN A 161 -18.21 3.54 29.93
CA ASN A 161 -18.47 2.13 29.65
C ASN A 161 -17.61 1.20 30.52
N ASP A 162 -16.35 1.54 30.77
CA ASP A 162 -15.47 0.73 31.60
C ASP A 162 -15.84 0.81 33.09
N VAL A 163 -16.26 1.98 33.58
CA VAL A 163 -16.85 2.11 34.92
C VAL A 163 -18.13 1.26 35.05
N ASN A 164 -19.02 1.31 34.06
CA ASN A 164 -20.24 0.51 34.05
C ASN A 164 -19.95 -0.99 34.08
N LYS A 165 -18.94 -1.46 33.32
CA LYS A 165 -18.49 -2.87 33.38
C LYS A 165 -17.97 -3.24 34.77
N ALA A 166 -17.18 -2.36 35.40
CA ALA A 166 -16.65 -2.61 36.73
C ALA A 166 -17.76 -2.68 37.79
N ILE A 167 -18.74 -1.78 37.73
CA ILE A 167 -19.91 -1.78 38.61
C ILE A 167 -20.73 -3.05 38.41
N ALA A 168 -21.03 -3.42 37.15
CA ALA A 168 -21.78 -4.64 36.84
C ALA A 168 -21.10 -5.89 37.40
N LYS A 169 -19.77 -6.01 37.26
CA LYS A 169 -18.99 -7.12 37.81
C LYS A 169 -19.02 -7.15 39.34
N ASN A 170 -18.98 -5.99 40.00
CA ASN A 170 -19.08 -5.91 41.45
C ASN A 170 -20.48 -6.28 41.96
N ILE A 171 -21.54 -5.88 41.26
CA ILE A 171 -22.92 -6.28 41.59
C ILE A 171 -23.09 -7.79 41.40
N GLU A 172 -22.59 -8.36 40.31
CA GLU A 172 -22.61 -9.81 40.07
C GLU A 172 -21.92 -10.57 41.20
N LYS A 173 -20.73 -10.09 41.61
CA LYS A 173 -19.99 -10.68 42.74
C LYS A 173 -20.78 -10.58 44.04
N ALA A 174 -21.31 -9.39 44.37
CA ALA A 174 -22.08 -9.18 45.58
C ALA A 174 -23.34 -10.08 45.64
N ALA A 175 -24.02 -10.28 44.50
CA ALA A 175 -25.16 -11.18 44.40
C ALA A 175 -24.75 -12.64 44.63
N LYS A 176 -23.64 -13.11 44.03
CA LYS A 176 -23.10 -14.45 44.27
C LYS A 176 -22.71 -14.66 45.73
N ASP A 177 -22.05 -13.68 46.33
CA ASP A 177 -21.62 -13.73 47.72
C ASP A 177 -22.84 -13.78 48.66
N ALA A 178 -23.88 -12.98 48.40
CA ALA A 178 -25.13 -12.99 49.16
C ALA A 178 -25.90 -14.33 49.04
N ILE A 179 -26.00 -14.89 47.83
CA ILE A 179 -26.63 -16.21 47.60
C ILE A 179 -25.86 -17.30 48.35
N THR A 180 -24.52 -17.26 48.30
CA THR A 180 -23.67 -18.24 48.99
C THR A 180 -23.83 -18.12 50.51
N ALA A 181 -23.86 -16.91 51.05
CA ALA A 181 -24.11 -16.67 52.47
C ALA A 181 -25.50 -17.18 52.91
N ALA A 182 -26.54 -16.92 52.11
CA ALA A 182 -27.89 -17.43 52.38
C ALA A 182 -27.95 -18.96 52.34
N ALA A 183 -27.33 -19.60 51.35
CA ALA A 183 -27.27 -21.06 51.25
C ALA A 183 -26.54 -21.70 52.44
N ALA A 184 -25.44 -21.08 52.89
CA ALA A 184 -24.72 -21.53 54.08
C ALA A 184 -25.58 -21.40 55.35
N ALA A 185 -26.32 -20.31 55.52
CA ALA A 185 -27.21 -20.10 56.65
C ALA A 185 -28.34 -21.16 56.71
N VAL A 186 -28.94 -21.50 55.56
CA VAL A 186 -29.99 -22.54 55.47
C VAL A 186 -29.44 -23.92 55.85
N LYS A 187 -28.22 -24.26 55.44
CA LYS A 187 -27.59 -25.56 55.78
C LYS A 187 -27.36 -25.74 57.28
N VAL A 188 -27.04 -24.66 57.99
CA VAL A 188 -26.84 -24.68 59.45
C VAL A 188 -28.16 -24.85 60.21
N GLN A 189 -29.25 -24.28 59.71
CA GLN A 189 -30.58 -24.43 60.33
C GLN A 189 -31.21 -25.81 60.14
N ALA A 190 -30.86 -26.54 59.08
CA ALA A 190 -31.38 -27.89 58.82
C ALA A 190 -30.67 -29.00 59.63
N THR A 191 -29.61 -28.67 60.38
CA THR A 191 -28.80 -29.62 61.17
C THR A 191 -28.86 -29.35 62.68
N ALA A 192 -29.75 -28.45 63.12
CA ALA A 192 -30.07 -28.17 64.52
C ALA A 192 -31.39 -28.83 64.93
#